data_AF-A0A8H7XQH7-F1
#
_entry.id   AF-A0A8H7XQH7-F1
#
_cell.length_a   1.000
_cell.length_b   1.000
_cell.length_c   1.000
_cell.angle_alpha   90.00
_cell.angle_beta   90.00
_cell.angle_gamma   90.00
#
_symmetry.space_group_name_H-M   'P 1'
#
loop_
_entity.id
_entity.type
_entity.pdbx_description
1 polymer ?
#
loop_
_entity_poly.entity_id
_entity_poly.type
_entity_poly.pdbx_seq_one_letter_code
_entity_poly.pdbx_strand_id
1 'polypeptide(L)'
;MSYRYRNRRDKPQVLEGRDISSLAKYIKSTGCKNVVLMLGAGVSTSAGIPDFRSPETGLYSNLARLNLPHPEAVFEISFFRKQPVPFYTLAHELYPGKFRPTITHSFIRLLAEKSLLHTCFTQNIDTLERRAGVPDDKIIEAHGSFAGQRCIECKQPYDDEKMKEHIFSMKIAKCEHCGGYVKPDIVFFGEELPEKFIRAIPNLRSADLLIIMGTSLTVYPFASLAQRVDESCPRVLINLDHVGDIGSRADDIVLLGKCDDVVKDLCVELGWEDELIKLWNETEDSVVSDKQKDSDPKPTTTDPEPTTRTSLDIKKPDALNEIEKQFSQLELDANDNPSRSRTDSTTGSKEKVATEDVPSVSPAESSTNKEKSTSKAPETESTSSQSSAAPIIETEVEERSTSVDNKL
;
A
#
# COMPACT_ATOMS: atom_id res chain seq x y z
N MET A 1 -25.43 12.04 -9.51
CA MET A 1 -25.15 13.40 -8.94
C MET A 1 -24.02 14.04 -9.76
N SER A 2 -23.92 15.37 -9.88
CA SER A 2 -22.89 15.97 -10.74
C SER A 2 -21.56 16.18 -10.01
N TYR A 3 -20.59 15.31 -10.28
CA TYR A 3 -19.20 15.47 -9.87
C TYR A 3 -18.55 16.60 -10.67
N ARG A 4 -18.52 17.82 -10.12
CA ARG A 4 -17.87 18.99 -10.76
C ARG A 4 -16.97 19.74 -9.78
N TYR A 5 -15.74 19.26 -9.67
CA TYR A 5 -14.64 20.06 -9.12
C TYR A 5 -14.30 21.25 -10.06
N ARG A 6 -13.63 22.28 -9.54
CA ARG A 6 -13.39 23.54 -10.28
C ARG A 6 -12.41 23.33 -11.44
N ASN A 7 -12.94 23.38 -12.66
CA ASN A 7 -12.17 23.32 -13.90
C ASN A 7 -11.09 24.41 -14.01
N ARG A 8 -9.87 24.03 -14.41
CA ARG A 8 -8.97 24.92 -15.17
C ARG A 8 -9.70 25.44 -16.41
N ARG A 9 -9.46 26.72 -16.76
CA ARG A 9 -10.05 27.37 -17.95
C ARG A 9 -9.55 26.79 -19.27
N ASP A 10 -8.36 26.20 -19.25
CA ASP A 10 -7.76 25.55 -20.41
C ASP A 10 -8.60 24.33 -20.80
N LYS A 11 -8.78 24.09 -22.11
CA LYS A 11 -9.45 22.88 -22.59
C LYS A 11 -8.53 21.67 -22.41
N PRO A 12 -9.07 20.45 -22.17
CA PRO A 12 -8.29 19.22 -22.28
C PRO A 12 -7.70 19.09 -23.69
N GLN A 13 -6.56 18.41 -23.80
CA GLN A 13 -5.80 18.26 -25.04
C GLN A 13 -5.99 16.87 -25.69
N VAL A 14 -6.29 15.85 -24.88
CA VAL A 14 -6.48 14.45 -25.28
C VAL A 14 -7.93 14.02 -25.12
N LEU A 15 -8.59 14.46 -24.04
CA LEU A 15 -9.97 14.11 -23.72
C LEU A 15 -10.98 15.08 -24.34
N GLU A 16 -12.19 14.61 -24.64
CA GLU A 16 -13.30 15.49 -25.05
C GLU A 16 -13.80 16.39 -23.90
N GLY A 17 -13.56 15.98 -22.65
CA GLY A 17 -14.06 16.62 -21.43
C GLY A 17 -13.49 15.97 -20.18
N ARG A 18 -13.76 16.57 -19.01
CA ARG A 18 -13.31 16.08 -17.69
C ARG A 18 -14.47 15.44 -16.93
N ASP A 19 -15.09 14.44 -17.56
CA ASP A 19 -16.22 13.69 -17.02
C ASP A 19 -16.15 12.21 -17.40
N ILE A 20 -17.01 11.42 -16.75
CA ILE A 20 -17.01 9.96 -16.85
C ILE A 20 -17.35 9.44 -18.25
N SER A 21 -18.18 10.18 -19.01
CA SER A 21 -18.51 9.82 -20.40
C SER A 21 -17.33 10.09 -21.35
N SER A 22 -16.64 11.22 -21.16
CA SER A 22 -15.39 11.53 -21.87
C SER A 22 -14.29 10.51 -21.59
N LEU A 23 -14.16 10.06 -20.33
CA LEU A 23 -13.27 8.97 -19.95
C LEU A 23 -13.65 7.65 -20.63
N ALA A 24 -14.93 7.26 -20.60
CA ALA A 24 -15.41 6.04 -21.23
C ALA A 24 -15.19 6.02 -22.75
N LYS A 25 -15.36 7.17 -23.42
CA LYS A 25 -15.00 7.33 -24.84
C LYS A 25 -13.51 7.14 -25.09
N TYR A 26 -12.65 7.74 -24.26
CA TYR A 26 -11.20 7.61 -24.41
C TYR A 26 -10.73 6.17 -24.18
N ILE A 27 -11.24 5.48 -23.16
CA ILE A 27 -10.96 4.06 -22.88
C ILE A 27 -11.40 3.16 -24.06
N LYS A 28 -12.50 3.49 -24.75
CA LYS A 28 -12.97 2.78 -25.95
C LYS A 28 -12.23 3.18 -27.24
N SER A 29 -11.35 4.19 -27.21
CA SER A 29 -10.63 4.68 -28.37
C SER A 29 -9.39 3.85 -28.68
N THR A 30 -8.87 3.97 -29.91
CA THR A 30 -7.59 3.35 -30.29
C THR A 30 -6.36 3.97 -29.61
N GLY A 31 -6.53 5.11 -28.92
CA GLY A 31 -5.47 5.80 -28.17
C GLY A 31 -5.24 5.27 -26.76
N CYS A 32 -6.17 4.47 -26.20
CA CYS A 32 -6.03 3.89 -24.86
C CYS A 32 -5.82 2.38 -24.95
N LYS A 33 -4.59 1.91 -24.73
CA LYS A 33 -4.22 0.47 -24.71
C LYS A 33 -3.48 0.07 -23.45
N ASN A 34 -2.77 1.00 -22.83
CA ASN A 34 -1.91 0.78 -21.68
C ASN A 34 -2.46 1.53 -20.46
N VAL A 35 -3.49 0.97 -19.83
CA VAL A 35 -4.03 1.50 -18.57
C VAL A 35 -3.12 1.06 -17.43
N VAL A 36 -2.58 2.04 -16.70
CA VAL A 36 -1.84 1.81 -15.45
C VAL A 36 -2.72 2.21 -14.27
N LEU A 37 -2.72 1.39 -13.23
CA LEU A 37 -3.49 1.63 -11.99
C LEU A 37 -2.57 1.91 -10.81
N MET A 38 -3.01 2.78 -9.91
CA MET A 38 -2.43 3.02 -8.59
C MET A 38 -3.51 2.87 -7.52
N LEU A 39 -3.38 1.86 -6.67
CA LEU A 39 -4.38 1.51 -5.66
C LEU A 39 -3.88 1.79 -4.24
N GLY A 40 -4.83 2.10 -3.35
CA GLY A 40 -4.63 2.05 -1.90
C GLY A 40 -5.87 1.50 -1.18
N ALA A 41 -5.82 1.50 0.15
CA ALA A 41 -6.76 0.73 0.99
C ALA A 41 -8.24 1.10 0.79
N GLY A 42 -8.55 2.30 0.26
CA GLY A 42 -9.90 2.72 -0.10
C GLY A 42 -10.63 1.75 -1.03
N VAL A 43 -9.93 1.05 -1.93
CA VAL A 43 -10.56 0.07 -2.85
C VAL A 43 -11.01 -1.23 -2.15
N SER A 44 -10.51 -1.49 -0.94
CA SER A 44 -10.80 -2.66 -0.11
C SER A 44 -11.81 -2.38 1.00
N THR A 45 -12.18 -1.11 1.24
CA THR A 45 -13.07 -0.71 2.36
C THR A 45 -14.45 -1.38 2.31
N SER A 46 -15.02 -1.58 1.12
CA SER A 46 -16.31 -2.28 0.94
C SER A 46 -16.22 -3.80 1.13
N ALA A 47 -15.01 -4.38 1.16
CA ALA A 47 -14.79 -5.78 1.54
C ALA A 47 -14.86 -6.01 3.05
N GLY A 48 -14.96 -4.94 3.86
CA GLY A 48 -14.88 -5.00 5.32
C GLY A 48 -13.45 -4.91 5.88
N ILE A 49 -12.46 -4.68 5.02
CA ILE A 49 -11.09 -4.38 5.46
C ILE A 49 -11.03 -2.88 5.81
N PRO A 50 -10.72 -2.50 7.07
CA PRO A 50 -10.56 -1.10 7.41
C PRO A 50 -9.35 -0.54 6.65
N ASP A 51 -9.44 0.72 6.22
CA ASP A 51 -8.23 1.43 5.77
C ASP A 51 -7.27 1.68 6.95
N PHE A 52 -6.13 2.31 6.72
CA PHE A 52 -5.20 2.60 7.81
C PHE A 52 -5.62 3.82 8.65
N ARG A 53 -6.25 4.85 8.05
CA ARG A 53 -6.23 6.24 8.55
C ARG A 53 -7.60 6.86 8.83
N SER A 54 -8.70 6.23 8.43
CA SER A 54 -10.05 6.75 8.66
C SER A 54 -10.30 6.91 10.16
N PRO A 55 -10.85 8.05 10.62
CA PRO A 55 -11.28 8.20 12.00
C PRO A 55 -12.25 7.10 12.40
N GLU A 56 -12.12 6.61 13.63
CA GLU A 56 -12.97 5.57 14.26
C GLU A 56 -12.90 4.16 13.64
N THR A 57 -12.93 4.04 12.31
CA THR A 57 -12.96 2.75 11.61
C THR A 57 -11.58 2.26 11.14
N GLY A 58 -10.63 3.16 10.92
CA GLY A 58 -9.30 2.83 10.42
C GLY A 58 -8.50 1.97 11.40
N LEU A 59 -7.58 1.17 10.85
CA LEU A 59 -6.78 0.21 11.60
C LEU A 59 -6.02 0.86 12.76
N TYR A 60 -5.43 2.04 12.54
CA TYR A 60 -4.70 2.78 13.58
C TYR A 60 -5.58 3.18 14.78
N SER A 61 -6.87 3.46 14.58
CA SER A 61 -7.82 3.72 15.67
C SER A 61 -8.05 2.46 16.54
N ASN A 62 -8.06 1.28 15.91
CA ASN A 62 -8.29 -0.01 16.57
C ASN A 62 -7.02 -0.63 17.20
N LEU A 63 -5.84 -0.08 16.91
CA LEU A 63 -4.55 -0.54 17.44
C LEU A 63 -4.21 0.04 18.84
N ALA A 64 -5.00 0.98 19.36
CA ALA A 64 -4.79 1.58 20.69
C ALA A 64 -4.71 0.54 21.83
N ARG A 65 -5.37 -0.62 21.68
CA ARG A 65 -5.30 -1.75 22.63
C ARG A 65 -3.92 -2.42 22.73
N LEU A 66 -3.05 -2.26 21.73
CA LEU A 66 -1.74 -2.92 21.66
C LEU A 66 -0.62 -2.10 22.34
N ASN A 67 -0.97 -1.04 23.09
CA ASN A 67 -0.05 -0.21 23.87
C ASN A 67 1.18 0.29 23.06
N LEU A 68 0.97 0.62 21.79
CA LEU A 68 2.01 1.10 20.89
C LEU A 68 2.39 2.55 21.23
N PRO A 69 3.66 2.96 21.03
CA PRO A 69 4.07 4.36 21.22
C PRO A 69 3.35 5.32 20.25
N HIS A 70 3.06 4.83 19.04
CA HIS A 70 2.25 5.45 18.01
C HIS A 70 1.73 4.35 17.06
N PRO A 71 0.61 4.54 16.35
CA PRO A 71 -0.05 3.45 15.63
C PRO A 71 0.78 2.83 14.50
N GLU A 72 1.64 3.61 13.84
CA GLU A 72 2.52 3.14 12.77
C GLU A 72 3.63 2.19 13.27
N ALA A 73 3.95 2.19 14.57
CA ALA A 73 5.05 1.41 15.14
C ALA A 73 4.92 -0.11 14.90
N VAL A 74 3.70 -0.64 14.79
CA VAL A 74 3.47 -2.07 14.46
C VAL A 74 4.04 -2.47 13.09
N PHE A 75 4.24 -1.49 12.19
CA PHE A 75 4.84 -1.65 10.87
C PHE A 75 6.25 -1.03 10.79
N GLU A 76 6.93 -0.74 11.90
CA GLU A 76 8.33 -0.30 11.90
C GLU A 76 9.28 -1.48 12.12
N ILE A 77 10.28 -1.65 11.24
CA ILE A 77 11.22 -2.79 11.35
C ILE A 77 12.12 -2.71 12.60
N SER A 78 12.37 -1.49 13.08
CA SER A 78 13.07 -1.19 14.34
C SER A 78 12.26 -1.59 15.58
N PHE A 79 10.93 -1.44 15.53
CA PHE A 79 10.01 -1.85 16.59
C PHE A 79 9.81 -3.37 16.56
N PHE A 80 9.54 -3.95 15.39
CA PHE A 80 9.36 -5.39 15.21
C PHE A 80 10.54 -6.23 15.73
N ARG A 81 11.78 -5.77 15.52
CA ARG A 81 12.99 -6.39 16.09
C ARG A 81 13.03 -6.43 17.63
N LYS A 82 12.34 -5.50 18.29
CA LYS A 82 12.28 -5.40 19.76
C LYS A 82 11.04 -6.07 20.34
N GLN A 83 9.91 -5.95 19.65
CA GLN A 83 8.58 -6.38 20.09
C GLN A 83 7.78 -6.86 18.87
N PRO A 84 7.94 -8.14 18.45
CA PRO A 84 7.24 -8.69 17.30
C PRO A 84 5.78 -9.08 17.59
N VAL A 85 5.40 -9.23 18.87
CA VAL A 85 4.08 -9.72 19.30
C VAL A 85 2.91 -8.88 18.75
N PRO A 86 2.90 -7.53 18.83
CA PRO A 86 1.80 -6.72 18.32
C PRO A 86 1.52 -6.94 16.82
N PHE A 87 2.57 -7.15 16.03
CA PHE A 87 2.41 -7.46 14.60
C PHE A 87 1.85 -8.87 14.39
N TYR A 88 2.28 -9.88 15.15
CA TYR A 88 1.73 -11.23 15.03
C TYR A 88 0.25 -11.32 15.41
N THR A 89 -0.16 -10.61 16.47
CA THR A 89 -1.58 -10.45 16.83
C THR A 89 -2.38 -9.84 15.68
N LEU A 90 -1.85 -8.80 15.05
CA LEU A 90 -2.47 -8.15 13.90
C LEU A 90 -2.49 -9.03 12.63
N ALA A 91 -1.41 -9.78 12.37
CA ALA A 91 -1.29 -10.69 11.23
C ALA A 91 -2.31 -11.83 11.29
N HIS A 92 -2.66 -12.31 12.49
CA HIS A 92 -3.74 -13.29 12.68
C HIS A 92 -5.11 -12.70 12.33
N GLU A 93 -5.37 -11.45 12.71
CA GLU A 93 -6.62 -10.76 12.41
C GLU A 93 -6.76 -10.49 10.89
N LEU A 94 -5.69 -10.00 10.25
CA LEU A 94 -5.65 -9.64 8.83
C LEU A 94 -5.38 -10.81 7.86
N TYR A 95 -5.18 -12.05 8.36
CA TYR A 95 -4.76 -13.17 7.50
C TYR A 95 -5.68 -13.38 6.29
N PRO A 96 -5.13 -13.56 5.06
CA PRO A 96 -5.93 -13.67 3.84
C PRO A 96 -7.00 -14.77 3.84
N GLY A 97 -8.04 -14.57 3.04
CA GLY A 97 -9.13 -15.55 2.82
C GLY A 97 -10.47 -15.19 3.49
N LYS A 98 -10.50 -14.21 4.40
CA LYS A 98 -11.71 -13.79 5.14
C LYS A 98 -12.62 -12.80 4.40
N PHE A 99 -12.07 -12.05 3.43
CA PHE A 99 -12.74 -10.90 2.78
C PHE A 99 -12.99 -11.17 1.30
N ARG A 100 -14.16 -10.82 0.74
CA ARG A 100 -14.43 -10.97 -0.70
C ARG A 100 -13.82 -9.79 -1.49
N PRO A 101 -13.20 -10.01 -2.66
CA PRO A 101 -12.80 -8.91 -3.54
C PRO A 101 -13.98 -7.98 -3.90
N THR A 102 -13.70 -6.69 -4.06
CA THR A 102 -14.74 -5.68 -4.30
C THR A 102 -15.11 -5.57 -5.79
N ILE A 103 -16.14 -4.77 -6.09
CA ILE A 103 -16.48 -4.41 -7.47
C ILE A 103 -15.28 -3.73 -8.15
N THR A 104 -14.59 -2.85 -7.44
CA THR A 104 -13.36 -2.19 -7.92
C THR A 104 -12.30 -3.22 -8.32
N HIS A 105 -12.09 -4.28 -7.52
CA HIS A 105 -11.14 -5.33 -7.87
C HIS A 105 -11.56 -6.12 -9.13
N SER A 106 -12.86 -6.34 -9.29
CA SER A 106 -13.42 -7.05 -10.45
C SER A 106 -13.27 -6.23 -11.74
N PHE A 107 -13.33 -4.89 -11.65
CA PHE A 107 -13.01 -3.99 -12.76
C PHE A 107 -11.53 -4.06 -13.17
N ILE A 108 -10.60 -4.27 -12.25
CA ILE A 108 -9.18 -4.47 -12.59
C ILE A 108 -9.02 -5.76 -13.42
N ARG A 109 -9.68 -6.85 -13.02
CA ARG A 109 -9.70 -8.08 -13.82
C ARG A 109 -10.35 -7.84 -15.19
N LEU A 110 -11.44 -7.09 -15.25
CA LEU A 110 -12.11 -6.76 -16.51
C LEU A 110 -11.20 -5.97 -17.48
N LEU A 111 -10.41 -5.03 -16.97
CA LEU A 111 -9.37 -4.35 -17.77
C LEU A 111 -8.29 -5.32 -18.27
N ALA A 112 -7.95 -6.35 -17.50
CA ALA A 112 -7.01 -7.40 -17.94
C ALA A 112 -7.62 -8.31 -19.01
N GLU A 113 -8.86 -8.78 -18.83
CA GLU A 113 -9.57 -9.61 -19.82
C GLU A 113 -9.81 -8.86 -21.14
N LYS A 114 -10.03 -7.53 -21.09
CA LYS A 114 -10.12 -6.67 -22.28
C LYS A 114 -8.75 -6.25 -22.85
N SER A 115 -7.64 -6.79 -22.33
CA SER A 115 -6.26 -6.50 -22.76
C SER A 115 -5.85 -5.02 -22.67
N LEU A 116 -6.46 -4.26 -21.76
CA LEU A 116 -6.18 -2.85 -21.48
C LEU A 116 -5.25 -2.65 -20.27
N LEU A 117 -5.21 -3.60 -19.33
CA LEU A 117 -4.36 -3.48 -18.14
C LEU A 117 -2.88 -3.67 -18.49
N HIS A 118 -2.11 -2.59 -18.38
CA HIS A 118 -0.65 -2.62 -18.49
C HIS A 118 0.00 -3.07 -17.18
N THR A 119 -0.30 -2.37 -16.08
CA THR A 119 0.28 -2.62 -14.76
C THR A 119 -0.64 -2.12 -13.65
N CYS A 120 -0.80 -2.90 -12.59
CA CYS A 120 -1.54 -2.56 -11.39
C CYS A 120 -0.57 -2.38 -10.21
N PHE A 121 -0.25 -1.14 -9.85
CA PHE A 121 0.52 -0.83 -8.65
C PHE A 121 -0.43 -0.76 -7.46
N THR A 122 -0.16 -1.51 -6.40
CA THR A 122 -0.99 -1.50 -5.18
C THR A 122 -0.15 -1.20 -3.94
N GLN A 123 -0.71 -0.37 -3.05
CA GLN A 123 -0.22 -0.17 -1.68
C GLN A 123 -0.75 -1.24 -0.72
N ASN A 124 -1.71 -2.05 -1.15
CA ASN A 124 -2.42 -3.01 -0.30
C ASN A 124 -1.61 -4.29 -0.14
N ILE A 125 -1.85 -4.95 0.99
CA ILE A 125 -1.20 -6.21 1.38
C ILE A 125 -2.22 -7.37 1.47
N ASP A 126 -3.49 -7.08 1.20
CA ASP A 126 -4.65 -7.96 1.44
C ASP A 126 -4.82 -9.06 0.38
N THR A 127 -4.09 -8.97 -0.74
CA THR A 127 -4.11 -9.89 -1.90
C THR A 127 -5.46 -9.96 -2.65
N LEU A 128 -6.34 -8.98 -2.48
CA LEU A 128 -7.65 -8.96 -3.14
C LEU A 128 -7.56 -8.82 -4.68
N GLU A 129 -6.50 -8.23 -5.23
CA GLU A 129 -6.27 -8.17 -6.67
C GLU A 129 -6.05 -9.58 -7.26
N ARG A 130 -5.19 -10.37 -6.62
CA ARG A 130 -4.93 -11.77 -7.01
C ARG A 130 -6.19 -12.61 -6.88
N ARG A 131 -6.91 -12.46 -5.77
CA ARG A 131 -8.15 -13.21 -5.49
C ARG A 131 -9.35 -12.79 -6.34
N ALA A 132 -9.33 -11.60 -6.94
CA ALA A 132 -10.27 -11.24 -8.00
C ALA A 132 -9.95 -11.94 -9.33
N GLY A 133 -8.74 -12.46 -9.51
CA GLY A 133 -8.25 -13.08 -10.75
C GLY A 133 -7.46 -12.13 -11.65
N VAL A 134 -6.88 -11.05 -11.11
CA VAL A 134 -5.95 -10.19 -11.86
C VAL A 134 -4.63 -10.97 -12.10
N PRO A 135 -4.06 -10.97 -13.31
CA PRO A 135 -2.83 -11.74 -13.60
C PRO A 135 -1.61 -11.28 -12.78
N ASP A 136 -0.86 -12.24 -12.24
CA ASP A 136 0.30 -12.03 -11.35
C ASP A 136 1.45 -11.23 -11.98
N ASP A 137 1.60 -11.27 -13.31
CA ASP A 137 2.59 -10.47 -14.05
C ASP A 137 2.20 -8.98 -14.06
N LYS A 138 0.91 -8.67 -13.97
CA LYS A 138 0.35 -7.31 -13.97
C LYS A 138 0.39 -6.65 -12.60
N ILE A 139 0.38 -7.42 -11.51
CA ILE A 139 0.30 -6.90 -10.14
C ILE A 139 1.69 -6.53 -9.61
N ILE A 140 1.83 -5.31 -9.10
CA ILE A 140 3.03 -4.79 -8.43
C ILE A 140 2.64 -4.38 -7.00
N GLU A 141 2.82 -5.32 -6.07
CA GLU A 141 2.64 -5.12 -4.62
C GLU A 141 3.77 -4.25 -4.08
N ALA A 142 3.55 -2.93 -3.99
CA ALA A 142 4.59 -1.98 -3.62
C ALA A 142 5.03 -2.13 -2.16
N HIS A 143 4.07 -2.40 -1.27
CA HIS A 143 4.34 -2.72 0.13
C HIS A 143 4.40 -4.25 0.35
N GLY A 144 4.58 -5.03 -0.72
CA GLY A 144 4.57 -6.49 -0.68
C GLY A 144 3.24 -7.07 -0.20
N SER A 145 3.22 -8.30 0.32
CA SER A 145 1.98 -8.99 0.68
C SER A 145 2.18 -10.17 1.62
N PHE A 146 1.07 -10.79 2.05
CA PHE A 146 1.06 -12.06 2.76
C PHE A 146 1.39 -13.29 1.89
N ALA A 147 1.63 -13.12 0.58
CA ALA A 147 1.85 -14.24 -0.36
C ALA A 147 3.26 -14.87 -0.29
N GLY A 148 4.11 -14.42 0.63
CA GLY A 148 5.44 -14.97 0.89
C GLY A 148 5.97 -14.53 2.24
N GLN A 149 6.97 -15.23 2.76
CA GLN A 149 7.48 -15.10 4.13
C GLN A 149 9.01 -15.16 4.13
N ARG A 150 9.70 -14.27 4.85
CA ARG A 150 11.18 -14.24 4.92
C ARG A 150 11.72 -13.88 6.30
N CYS A 151 12.92 -14.35 6.59
CA CYS A 151 13.69 -13.85 7.74
C CYS A 151 14.06 -12.38 7.55
N ILE A 152 13.89 -11.55 8.59
CA ILE A 152 14.22 -10.12 8.50
C ILE A 152 15.72 -9.85 8.35
N GLU A 153 16.59 -10.75 8.85
CA GLU A 153 18.05 -10.58 8.84
C GLU A 153 18.71 -11.22 7.61
N CYS A 154 18.58 -12.54 7.41
CA CYS A 154 19.25 -13.22 6.29
C CYS A 154 18.44 -13.28 4.99
N LYS A 155 17.19 -12.77 4.98
CA LYS A 155 16.24 -12.79 3.85
C LYS A 155 15.91 -14.17 3.27
N GLN A 156 16.30 -15.26 3.93
CA GLN A 156 15.93 -16.62 3.55
C GLN A 156 14.39 -16.78 3.54
N PRO A 157 13.80 -17.38 2.49
CA PRO A 157 12.40 -17.78 2.47
C PRO A 157 12.03 -18.69 3.64
N TYR A 158 10.80 -18.56 4.13
CA TYR A 158 10.23 -19.41 5.16
C TYR A 158 8.98 -20.11 4.61
N ASP A 159 8.66 -21.27 5.18
CA ASP A 159 7.56 -22.12 4.71
C ASP A 159 6.19 -21.53 5.08
N ASP A 160 5.27 -21.51 4.11
CA ASP A 160 3.96 -20.85 4.25
C ASP A 160 3.06 -21.54 5.27
N GLU A 161 3.03 -22.88 5.31
CA GLU A 161 2.19 -23.62 6.26
C GLU A 161 2.76 -23.54 7.69
N LYS A 162 4.10 -23.58 7.85
CA LYS A 162 4.73 -23.27 9.15
C LYS A 162 4.39 -21.85 9.60
N MET A 163 4.46 -20.86 8.71
CA MET A 163 4.17 -19.48 9.09
C MET A 163 2.71 -19.27 9.48
N LYS A 164 1.80 -19.92 8.75
CA LYS A 164 0.38 -19.97 9.08
C LYS A 164 0.16 -20.63 10.45
N GLU A 165 0.78 -21.77 10.74
CA GLU A 165 0.75 -22.38 12.08
C GLU A 165 1.22 -21.38 13.15
N HIS A 166 2.34 -20.70 12.91
CA HIS A 166 2.88 -19.68 13.82
C HIS A 166 1.91 -18.52 14.06
N ILE A 167 1.33 -17.94 13.01
CA ILE A 167 0.37 -16.83 13.12
C ILE A 167 -0.91 -17.28 13.85
N PHE A 168 -1.50 -18.42 13.47
CA PHE A 168 -2.74 -18.91 14.07
C PHE A 168 -2.57 -19.47 15.48
N SER A 169 -1.36 -19.91 15.87
CA SER A 169 -1.03 -20.28 17.25
C SER A 169 -0.45 -19.13 18.09
N MET A 170 -0.43 -17.90 17.56
CA MET A 170 0.16 -16.71 18.20
C MET A 170 1.63 -16.88 18.62
N LYS A 171 2.41 -17.70 17.88
CA LYS A 171 3.82 -17.95 18.13
C LYS A 171 4.70 -17.18 17.13
N ILE A 172 5.72 -16.51 17.63
CA ILE A 172 6.69 -15.80 16.78
C ILE A 172 7.57 -16.82 16.03
N ALA A 173 7.59 -16.75 14.70
CA ALA A 173 8.45 -17.60 13.88
C ALA A 173 9.90 -17.11 13.89
N LYS A 174 10.84 -18.05 13.92
CA LYS A 174 12.29 -17.78 13.88
C LYS A 174 12.92 -18.55 12.73
N CYS A 175 13.92 -17.94 12.11
CA CYS A 175 14.62 -18.53 10.98
C CYS A 175 15.51 -19.70 11.42
N GLU A 176 15.34 -20.85 10.77
CA GLU A 176 16.10 -22.08 11.03
C GLU A 176 17.61 -21.92 10.74
N HIS A 177 18.02 -20.92 9.95
CA HIS A 177 19.41 -20.70 9.56
C HIS A 177 20.18 -19.73 10.47
N CYS A 178 19.52 -18.70 11.04
CA CYS A 178 20.19 -17.63 11.79
C CYS A 178 19.51 -17.24 13.12
N GLY A 179 18.35 -17.83 13.46
CA GLY A 179 17.59 -17.52 14.67
C GLY A 179 16.84 -16.19 14.66
N GLY A 180 17.09 -15.31 13.68
CA GLY A 180 16.38 -14.03 13.51
C GLY A 180 14.88 -14.23 13.22
N TYR A 181 14.06 -13.23 13.57
CA TYR A 181 12.61 -13.31 13.36
C TYR A 181 12.23 -13.43 11.88
N VAL A 182 11.09 -14.05 11.63
CA VAL A 182 10.45 -14.16 10.32
C VAL A 182 9.19 -13.29 10.30
N LYS A 183 8.84 -12.75 9.15
CA LYS A 183 7.55 -12.08 8.92
C LYS A 183 7.09 -12.30 7.47
N PRO A 184 5.84 -11.96 7.14
CA PRO A 184 5.41 -11.85 5.75
C PRO A 184 6.24 -10.83 5.00
N ASP A 185 6.28 -11.00 3.68
CA ASP A 185 6.92 -10.10 2.73
C ASP A 185 6.19 -8.74 2.60
N ILE A 186 5.53 -8.29 3.65
CA ILE A 186 5.02 -6.92 3.83
C ILE A 186 6.20 -6.01 4.14
N VAL A 187 6.35 -4.92 3.40
CA VAL A 187 7.40 -3.92 3.62
C VAL A 187 7.07 -3.10 4.86
N PHE A 188 7.99 -3.07 5.81
CA PHE A 188 7.88 -2.23 7.01
C PHE A 188 8.58 -0.87 6.79
N PHE A 189 8.17 0.16 7.53
CA PHE A 189 8.91 1.40 7.61
C PHE A 189 10.36 1.12 8.05
N GLY A 190 11.32 1.61 7.26
CA GLY A 190 12.75 1.33 7.42
C GLY A 190 13.26 0.12 6.63
N GLU A 191 12.42 -0.58 5.85
CA GLU A 191 12.86 -1.56 4.84
C GLU A 191 12.87 -0.97 3.42
N GLU A 192 13.62 -1.63 2.54
CA GLU A 192 13.62 -1.35 1.11
C GLU A 192 12.35 -1.87 0.43
N LEU A 193 11.88 -1.18 -0.61
CA LEU A 193 10.76 -1.65 -1.42
C LEU A 193 11.17 -2.86 -2.29
N PRO A 194 10.22 -3.71 -2.73
CA PRO A 194 10.53 -4.91 -3.49
C PRO A 194 11.16 -4.56 -4.84
N GLU A 195 12.13 -5.34 -5.29
CA GLU A 195 12.82 -5.06 -6.56
C GLU A 195 11.86 -5.03 -7.76
N LYS A 196 10.78 -5.85 -7.73
CA LYS A 196 9.71 -5.84 -8.73
C LYS A 196 9.05 -4.45 -8.85
N PHE A 197 8.90 -3.72 -7.74
CA PHE A 197 8.37 -2.36 -7.75
C PHE A 197 9.33 -1.40 -8.47
N ILE A 198 10.61 -1.39 -8.08
CA ILE A 198 11.63 -0.50 -8.66
C ILE A 198 11.78 -0.76 -10.17
N ARG A 199 11.85 -2.03 -10.58
CA ARG A 199 11.93 -2.44 -11.99
C ARG A 199 10.68 -2.10 -12.81
N ALA A 200 9.51 -1.96 -12.18
CA ALA A 200 8.27 -1.61 -12.85
C ALA A 200 8.06 -0.08 -13.02
N ILE A 201 8.78 0.78 -12.28
CA ILE A 201 8.64 2.25 -12.39
C ILE A 201 8.74 2.77 -13.85
N PRO A 202 9.66 2.28 -14.71
CA PRO A 202 9.74 2.71 -16.11
C PRO A 202 8.45 2.47 -16.93
N ASN A 203 7.62 1.50 -16.55
CA ASN A 203 6.35 1.17 -17.22
C ASN A 203 5.36 2.35 -17.22
N LEU A 204 5.48 3.29 -16.28
CA LEU A 204 4.62 4.48 -16.23
C LEU A 204 4.83 5.39 -17.44
N ARG A 205 5.98 5.31 -18.12
CA ARG A 205 6.27 6.14 -19.32
C ARG A 205 5.54 5.67 -20.58
N SER A 206 5.01 4.46 -20.58
CA SER A 206 4.18 3.91 -21.66
C SER A 206 2.70 3.82 -21.29
N ALA A 207 2.26 4.52 -20.24
CA ALA A 207 0.86 4.61 -19.87
C ALA A 207 0.11 5.54 -20.84
N ASP A 208 -0.99 5.05 -21.41
CA ASP A 208 -1.93 5.88 -22.18
C ASP A 208 -3.00 6.49 -21.28
N LEU A 209 -3.18 5.93 -20.08
CA LEU A 209 -4.12 6.36 -19.05
C LEU A 209 -3.61 5.92 -17.67
N LEU A 210 -3.62 6.83 -16.70
CA LEU A 210 -3.39 6.52 -15.29
C LEU A 210 -4.70 6.62 -14.52
N ILE A 211 -5.09 5.56 -13.79
CA ILE A 211 -6.23 5.62 -12.85
C ILE A 211 -5.73 5.37 -11.42
N ILE A 212 -5.99 6.34 -10.54
CA ILE A 212 -5.59 6.36 -9.14
C ILE A 212 -6.86 6.14 -8.32
N MET A 213 -6.90 5.08 -7.52
CA MET A 213 -8.11 4.64 -6.81
C MET A 213 -7.85 4.43 -5.32
N GLY A 214 -8.69 5.02 -4.47
CA GLY A 214 -8.75 4.70 -3.03
C GLY A 214 -7.46 4.94 -2.24
N THR A 215 -6.62 5.91 -2.62
CA THR A 215 -5.35 6.21 -1.92
C THR A 215 -5.29 7.67 -1.50
N SER A 216 -4.58 7.94 -0.40
CA SER A 216 -4.30 9.30 0.08
C SER A 216 -3.12 9.97 -0.62
N LEU A 217 -2.32 9.23 -1.39
CA LEU A 217 -1.04 9.69 -1.98
C LEU A 217 -0.08 10.35 -0.98
N THR A 218 -0.10 9.92 0.30
CA THR A 218 0.80 10.46 1.35
C THR A 218 2.05 9.61 1.60
N VAL A 219 2.07 8.34 1.17
CA VAL A 219 3.19 7.41 1.41
C VAL A 219 4.17 7.44 0.24
N TYR A 220 5.40 7.85 0.52
CA TYR A 220 6.50 7.86 -0.45
C TYR A 220 7.33 6.57 -0.38
N PRO A 221 7.94 6.15 -1.50
CA PRO A 221 7.93 6.79 -2.82
C PRO A 221 6.67 6.54 -3.68
N PHE A 222 5.71 5.69 -3.25
CA PHE A 222 4.54 5.34 -4.07
C PHE A 222 3.75 6.55 -4.59
N ALA A 223 3.52 7.56 -3.74
CA ALA A 223 2.84 8.81 -4.11
C ALA A 223 3.44 9.47 -5.37
N SER A 224 4.76 9.45 -5.52
CA SER A 224 5.47 10.06 -6.65
C SER A 224 5.28 9.34 -7.99
N LEU A 225 4.68 8.13 -8.03
CA LEU A 225 4.38 7.45 -9.30
C LEU A 225 3.37 8.25 -10.15
N ALA A 226 2.45 8.98 -9.52
CA ALA A 226 1.44 9.79 -10.21
C ALA A 226 2.02 10.95 -11.03
N GLN A 227 3.30 11.29 -10.82
CA GLN A 227 4.05 12.32 -11.54
C GLN A 227 5.02 11.73 -12.59
N ARG A 228 5.14 10.39 -12.69
CA ARG A 228 6.07 9.71 -13.61
C ARG A 228 5.45 9.28 -14.95
N VAL A 229 4.13 9.40 -15.09
CA VAL A 229 3.46 9.30 -16.40
C VAL A 229 3.69 10.58 -17.20
N ASP A 230 3.68 10.47 -18.53
CA ASP A 230 3.90 11.61 -19.42
C ASP A 230 2.93 12.78 -19.12
N GLU A 231 3.33 14.00 -19.46
CA GLU A 231 2.48 15.19 -19.23
C GLU A 231 1.21 15.15 -20.11
N SER A 232 1.26 14.48 -21.27
CA SER A 232 0.07 14.24 -22.10
C SER A 232 -0.77 13.04 -21.65
N CYS A 233 -0.30 12.18 -20.75
CA CYS A 233 -1.08 11.05 -20.24
C CYS A 233 -2.20 11.57 -19.33
N PRO A 234 -3.49 11.33 -19.65
CA PRO A 234 -4.59 11.66 -18.76
C PRO A 234 -4.46 10.91 -17.43
N ARG A 235 -4.82 11.57 -16.32
CA ARG A 235 -4.83 10.98 -14.98
C ARG A 235 -6.22 11.09 -14.36
N VAL A 236 -6.74 10.00 -13.84
CA VAL A 236 -8.08 9.94 -13.25
C VAL A 236 -7.94 9.61 -11.76
N LEU A 237 -8.46 10.46 -10.90
CA LEU A 237 -8.61 10.17 -9.47
C LEU A 237 -10.04 9.69 -9.20
N ILE A 238 -10.19 8.48 -8.66
CA ILE A 238 -11.43 7.93 -8.10
C ILE A 238 -11.21 7.74 -6.60
N ASN A 239 -11.71 8.66 -5.78
CA ASN A 239 -11.46 8.65 -4.34
C ASN A 239 -12.55 9.43 -3.59
N LEU A 240 -12.68 9.25 -2.27
CA LEU A 240 -13.59 10.07 -1.48
C LEU A 240 -13.15 11.54 -1.44
N ASP A 241 -11.85 11.76 -1.25
CA ASP A 241 -11.24 13.09 -1.12
C ASP A 241 -10.32 13.43 -2.30
N HIS A 242 -10.16 14.73 -2.55
CA HIS A 242 -9.18 15.24 -3.50
C HIS A 242 -7.76 15.10 -2.91
N VAL A 243 -6.84 14.46 -3.63
CA VAL A 243 -5.49 14.13 -3.12
C VAL A 243 -4.39 14.39 -4.15
N GLY A 244 -3.17 14.62 -3.67
CA GLY A 244 -2.02 14.94 -4.51
C GLY A 244 -2.22 16.20 -5.35
N ASP A 245 -1.60 16.22 -6.54
CA ASP A 245 -1.75 17.29 -7.54
C ASP A 245 -2.76 16.95 -8.66
N ILE A 246 -3.58 15.90 -8.48
CA ILE A 246 -4.52 15.48 -9.54
C ILE A 246 -5.61 16.55 -9.70
N GLY A 247 -5.92 16.91 -10.94
CA GLY A 247 -6.75 18.07 -11.29
C GLY A 247 -5.93 19.29 -11.69
N SER A 248 -4.59 19.23 -11.60
CA SER A 248 -3.70 20.31 -12.03
C SER A 248 -3.30 20.25 -13.50
N ARG A 249 -3.33 19.08 -14.17
CA ARG A 249 -3.05 18.97 -15.62
C ARG A 249 -4.30 19.25 -16.47
N ALA A 250 -4.10 19.48 -17.76
CA ALA A 250 -5.20 19.78 -18.69
C ALA A 250 -6.21 18.62 -18.84
N ASP A 251 -5.73 17.38 -18.75
CA ASP A 251 -6.49 16.14 -18.97
C ASP A 251 -6.66 15.31 -17.68
N ASP A 252 -6.46 15.93 -16.51
CA ASP A 252 -6.80 15.29 -15.24
C ASP A 252 -8.33 15.25 -15.04
N ILE A 253 -8.85 14.12 -14.55
CA ILE A 253 -10.25 13.98 -14.10
C ILE A 253 -10.27 13.66 -12.61
N VAL A 254 -11.13 14.34 -11.85
CA VAL A 254 -11.35 14.08 -10.41
C VAL A 254 -12.80 13.65 -10.18
N LEU A 255 -13.00 12.38 -9.87
CA LEU A 255 -14.30 11.73 -9.62
C LEU A 255 -14.41 11.42 -8.12
N LEU A 256 -15.05 12.31 -7.37
CA LEU A 256 -15.13 12.19 -5.90
C LEU A 256 -16.31 11.30 -5.46
N GLY A 257 -16.01 10.10 -4.96
CA GLY A 257 -17.03 9.14 -4.52
C GLY A 257 -16.42 7.83 -4.00
N LYS A 258 -17.28 6.89 -3.61
CA LYS A 258 -16.83 5.52 -3.30
C LYS A 258 -16.34 4.85 -4.58
N CYS A 259 -15.23 4.12 -4.49
CA CYS A 259 -14.61 3.49 -5.66
C CYS A 259 -15.60 2.56 -6.40
N ASP A 260 -16.29 1.68 -5.67
CA ASP A 260 -17.26 0.74 -6.27
C ASP A 260 -18.43 1.42 -6.98
N ASP A 261 -18.89 2.58 -6.49
CA ASP A 261 -20.03 3.30 -7.10
C ASP A 261 -19.58 3.99 -8.39
N VAL A 262 -18.44 4.71 -8.37
CA VAL A 262 -17.88 5.38 -9.54
C VAL A 262 -17.42 4.37 -10.61
N VAL A 263 -16.92 3.21 -10.20
CA VAL A 263 -16.55 2.10 -11.12
C VAL A 263 -17.77 1.51 -11.80
N LYS A 264 -18.92 1.38 -11.12
CA LYS A 264 -20.19 0.98 -11.75
C LYS A 264 -20.65 2.01 -12.77
N ASP A 265 -20.72 3.29 -12.38
CA ASP A 265 -21.11 4.38 -13.28
C ASP A 265 -20.21 4.42 -14.54
N LEU A 266 -18.90 4.18 -14.38
CA LEU A 266 -17.95 4.09 -15.49
C LEU A 266 -18.23 2.86 -16.38
N CYS A 267 -18.53 1.71 -15.79
CA CYS A 267 -18.85 0.50 -16.54
C CYS A 267 -20.20 0.61 -17.27
N VAL A 268 -21.17 1.38 -16.75
CA VAL A 268 -22.40 1.73 -17.48
C VAL A 268 -22.08 2.53 -18.74
N GLU A 269 -21.28 3.61 -18.64
CA GLU A 269 -20.85 4.42 -19.80
C GLU A 269 -19.97 3.64 -20.79
N LEU A 270 -19.23 2.63 -20.32
CA LEU A 270 -18.45 1.72 -21.17
C LEU A 270 -19.32 0.65 -21.86
N GLY A 271 -20.48 0.30 -21.28
CA GLY A 271 -21.32 -0.81 -21.71
C GLY A 271 -20.84 -2.18 -21.20
N TRP A 272 -20.21 -2.20 -20.02
CA TRP A 272 -19.52 -3.35 -19.42
C TRP A 272 -20.14 -3.82 -18.09
N GLU A 273 -21.31 -3.30 -17.70
CA GLU A 273 -21.95 -3.59 -16.40
C GLU A 273 -22.19 -5.10 -16.17
N ASP A 274 -22.79 -5.79 -17.15
CA ASP A 274 -23.06 -7.24 -17.05
C ASP A 274 -21.76 -8.06 -16.88
N GLU A 275 -20.70 -7.68 -17.60
CA GLU A 275 -19.39 -8.34 -17.48
C GLU A 275 -18.79 -8.09 -16.10
N LEU A 276 -18.82 -6.85 -15.60
CA LEU A 276 -18.34 -6.49 -14.27
C LEU A 276 -19.05 -7.28 -13.16
N ILE A 277 -20.38 -7.34 -13.20
CA ILE A 277 -21.18 -8.06 -12.21
C ILE A 277 -20.94 -9.57 -12.30
N LYS A 278 -20.83 -10.13 -13.52
CA LYS A 278 -20.46 -11.54 -13.71
C LYS A 278 -19.11 -11.85 -13.07
N LEU A 279 -18.06 -11.08 -13.38
CA LEU A 279 -16.72 -11.31 -12.82
C LEU A 279 -16.69 -11.14 -11.29
N TRP A 280 -17.47 -10.21 -10.75
CA TRP A 280 -17.60 -10.07 -9.30
C TRP A 280 -18.31 -11.25 -8.66
N ASN A 281 -19.35 -11.81 -9.28
CA ASN A 281 -20.06 -13.00 -8.79
C ASN A 281 -19.17 -14.26 -8.82
N GLU A 282 -18.26 -14.39 -9.78
CA GLU A 282 -17.24 -15.45 -9.79
C GLU A 282 -16.31 -15.42 -8.56
N THR A 283 -16.28 -14.32 -7.79
CA THR A 283 -15.48 -14.23 -6.53
C THR A 283 -16.22 -14.70 -5.28
N GLU A 284 -17.46 -15.18 -5.35
CA GLU A 284 -18.23 -15.59 -4.15
C GLU A 284 -17.56 -16.71 -3.36
N ASP A 285 -17.10 -17.75 -4.05
CA ASP A 285 -16.42 -18.89 -3.43
C ASP A 285 -14.97 -18.58 -2.99
N SER A 286 -14.48 -17.36 -3.23
CA SER A 286 -13.12 -16.97 -2.83
C SER A 286 -12.93 -16.80 -1.32
N VAL A 287 -14.02 -16.74 -0.54
CA VAL A 287 -14.00 -16.57 0.92
C VAL A 287 -14.04 -17.93 1.61
N VAL A 288 -13.09 -18.18 2.51
CA VAL A 288 -13.09 -19.39 3.34
C VAL A 288 -14.22 -19.28 4.36
N SER A 289 -15.31 -20.00 4.16
CA SER A 289 -16.38 -20.06 5.15
C SER A 289 -15.97 -20.96 6.32
N ASP A 290 -15.97 -20.43 7.54
CA ASP A 290 -15.90 -21.22 8.78
C ASP A 290 -17.18 -22.09 8.92
N LYS A 291 -17.18 -23.25 8.26
CA LYS A 291 -18.29 -24.22 8.27
C LYS A 291 -17.83 -25.61 8.71
N GLN A 292 -17.41 -25.69 9.97
CA GLN A 292 -17.30 -26.92 10.78
C GLN A 292 -17.52 -26.53 12.25
N LYS A 293 -18.38 -27.14 13.05
CA LYS A 293 -19.44 -28.14 12.83
C LYS A 293 -20.57 -27.78 13.79
N ASP A 294 -21.82 -27.77 13.32
CA ASP A 294 -22.97 -28.12 14.15
C ASP A 294 -23.98 -28.83 13.26
N SER A 295 -24.20 -30.10 13.55
CA SER A 295 -25.13 -30.97 12.82
C SER A 295 -26.33 -31.24 13.71
N ASP A 296 -27.45 -30.56 13.45
CA ASP A 296 -28.78 -31.09 13.77
C ASP A 296 -29.86 -30.47 12.87
N PRO A 297 -31.01 -31.15 12.66
CA PRO A 297 -31.86 -30.93 11.49
C PRO A 297 -32.83 -29.74 11.59
N LYS A 298 -33.07 -29.16 10.41
CA LYS A 298 -33.94 -28.02 10.10
C LYS A 298 -35.43 -28.25 10.43
N PRO A 299 -36.17 -27.18 10.78
CA PRO A 299 -37.50 -26.98 10.21
C PRO A 299 -37.70 -25.65 9.46
N THR A 300 -38.79 -25.63 8.70
CA THR A 300 -39.17 -24.87 7.50
C THR A 300 -39.61 -23.40 7.71
N THR A 301 -39.47 -22.55 6.66
CA THR A 301 -40.25 -21.30 6.34
C THR A 301 -40.14 -20.10 7.32
N THR A 302 -40.18 -18.79 6.94
CA THR A 302 -40.58 -18.01 5.73
C THR A 302 -39.70 -16.74 5.53
N ASP A 303 -39.65 -16.23 4.30
CA ASP A 303 -39.37 -14.84 3.78
C ASP A 303 -38.28 -13.89 4.39
N PRO A 304 -37.61 -13.05 3.56
CA PRO A 304 -36.50 -12.19 4.00
C PRO A 304 -36.89 -10.73 4.29
N GLU A 305 -36.42 -10.20 5.42
CA GLU A 305 -36.28 -8.75 5.70
C GLU A 305 -34.80 -8.38 5.90
N PRO A 306 -34.41 -7.09 5.81
CA PRO A 306 -33.04 -6.71 5.43
C PRO A 306 -32.00 -7.01 6.51
N THR A 307 -30.92 -7.69 6.12
CA THR A 307 -29.81 -8.02 7.00
C THR A 307 -29.07 -6.77 7.48
N THR A 308 -28.95 -6.68 8.79
CA THR A 308 -28.22 -5.63 9.51
C THR A 308 -26.73 -5.67 9.21
N ARG A 309 -26.11 -4.48 9.26
CA ARG A 309 -24.65 -4.31 9.12
C ARG A 309 -23.92 -5.15 10.17
N THR A 310 -23.02 -6.02 9.75
CA THR A 310 -22.04 -6.64 10.64
C THR A 310 -20.95 -5.62 10.98
N SER A 311 -21.15 -4.85 12.05
CA SER A 311 -20.04 -4.18 12.73
C SER A 311 -19.08 -5.23 13.29
N LEU A 312 -17.79 -4.92 13.33
CA LEU A 312 -16.81 -5.73 14.03
C LEU A 312 -17.14 -5.72 15.53
N ASP A 313 -17.77 -6.78 16.04
CA ASP A 313 -17.91 -7.02 17.48
C ASP A 313 -16.54 -7.45 18.04
N ILE A 314 -15.69 -6.44 18.28
CA ILE A 314 -14.36 -6.59 18.86
C ILE A 314 -14.53 -7.13 20.29
N LYS A 315 -14.16 -8.40 20.50
CA LYS A 315 -14.15 -9.00 21.84
C LYS A 315 -13.12 -8.29 22.75
N LYS A 316 -13.48 -8.26 24.03
CA LYS A 316 -12.88 -7.46 25.11
C LYS A 316 -11.36 -7.63 25.31
N PRO A 317 -10.68 -6.68 25.99
CA PRO A 317 -9.22 -6.65 26.22
C PRO A 317 -8.62 -7.84 27.00
N ASP A 318 -9.42 -8.79 27.49
CA ASP A 318 -8.93 -9.91 28.31
C ASP A 318 -7.96 -10.82 27.54
N ALA A 319 -8.16 -11.00 26.23
CA ALA A 319 -7.30 -11.84 25.39
C ALA A 319 -5.85 -11.31 25.30
N LEU A 320 -5.63 -9.99 25.31
CA LEU A 320 -4.29 -9.41 25.28
C LEU A 320 -3.54 -9.64 26.59
N ASN A 321 -4.23 -9.53 27.73
CA ASN A 321 -3.66 -9.85 29.03
C ASN A 321 -3.32 -11.34 29.18
N GLU A 322 -4.09 -12.25 28.54
CA GLU A 322 -3.72 -13.68 28.49
C GLU A 322 -2.54 -13.94 27.56
N ILE A 323 -2.47 -13.28 26.41
CA ILE A 323 -1.34 -13.38 25.47
C ILE A 323 -0.05 -12.86 26.13
N GLU A 324 -0.05 -11.66 26.72
CA GLU A 324 1.13 -11.11 27.43
C GLU A 324 1.59 -12.00 28.59
N LYS A 325 0.67 -12.67 29.30
CA LYS A 325 1.00 -13.64 30.34
C LYS A 325 1.58 -14.94 29.77
N GLN A 326 1.03 -15.47 28.68
CA GLN A 326 1.59 -16.64 28.00
C GLN A 326 3.01 -16.35 27.46
N PHE A 327 3.24 -15.14 26.93
CA PHE A 327 4.57 -14.70 26.49
C PHE A 327 5.55 -14.53 27.66
N SER A 328 5.11 -13.88 28.75
CA SER A 328 5.92 -13.75 29.97
C SER A 328 6.33 -15.11 30.54
N GLN A 329 5.43 -16.10 30.49
CA GLN A 329 5.71 -17.48 30.91
C GLN A 329 6.71 -18.18 29.97
N LEU A 330 6.53 -18.06 28.65
CA LEU A 330 7.42 -18.67 27.66
C LEU A 330 8.84 -18.09 27.64
N GLU A 331 9.02 -16.81 27.99
CA GLU A 331 10.36 -16.20 28.16
C GLU A 331 11.07 -16.65 29.45
N LEU A 332 10.30 -17.00 30.50
CA LEU A 332 10.85 -17.62 31.71
C LEU A 332 11.26 -19.08 31.43
N ASP A 333 10.37 -19.86 30.83
CA ASP A 333 10.60 -21.28 30.52
C ASP A 333 11.79 -21.49 29.54
N ALA A 334 12.09 -20.49 28.69
CA ALA A 334 13.25 -20.50 27.80
C ALA A 334 14.60 -20.20 28.51
N ASN A 335 14.58 -19.56 29.67
CA ASN A 335 15.78 -19.26 30.47
C ASN A 335 16.12 -20.36 31.49
N ASP A 336 15.18 -21.27 31.80
CA ASP A 336 15.30 -22.22 32.92
C ASP A 336 15.81 -23.62 32.52
N ASN A 337 16.56 -23.74 31.41
CA ASN A 337 17.13 -25.01 30.94
C ASN A 337 18.68 -25.05 30.99
N PRO A 338 19.29 -25.23 32.18
CA PRO A 338 20.74 -25.30 32.34
C PRO A 338 21.27 -26.73 32.14
N SER A 339 21.64 -27.12 30.92
CA SER A 339 22.66 -28.19 30.75
C SER A 339 23.31 -28.29 29.36
N ARG A 340 24.62 -27.98 29.30
CA ARG A 340 25.65 -29.04 29.34
C ARG A 340 27.04 -28.47 29.54
N SER A 341 27.67 -28.89 30.63
CA SER A 341 29.08 -28.70 30.90
C SER A 341 29.95 -29.38 29.83
N ARG A 342 31.09 -28.76 29.51
CA ARG A 342 32.26 -29.47 28.98
C ARG A 342 33.43 -29.20 29.90
N THR A 343 34.04 -30.28 30.36
CA THR A 343 35.18 -30.29 31.27
C THR A 343 36.47 -29.88 30.56
N ASP A 344 37.31 -29.17 31.30
CA ASP A 344 38.65 -28.74 30.91
C ASP A 344 39.64 -29.92 30.79
N SER A 345 40.57 -29.85 29.83
CA SER A 345 41.81 -30.63 29.81
C SER A 345 42.84 -30.05 28.83
N THR A 346 43.51 -28.98 29.27
CA THR A 346 44.98 -28.76 29.14
C THR A 346 45.74 -29.43 27.97
N THR A 347 46.17 -28.60 27.01
CA THR A 347 47.57 -28.40 26.55
C THR A 347 47.51 -27.29 25.49
N GLY A 348 48.39 -26.29 25.39
CA GLY A 348 49.73 -26.16 25.95
C GLY A 348 50.69 -25.70 24.86
N SER A 349 50.70 -24.40 24.53
CA SER A 349 51.78 -23.75 23.77
C SER A 349 51.75 -22.24 23.97
N LYS A 350 52.95 -21.65 24.11
CA LYS A 350 53.17 -20.22 24.29
C LYS A 350 53.43 -19.60 22.93
N GLU A 351 52.92 -18.40 22.67
CA GLU A 351 53.73 -17.41 21.97
C GLU A 351 53.36 -15.98 22.38
N LYS A 352 54.36 -15.11 22.44
CA LYS A 352 54.23 -13.70 22.80
C LYS A 352 54.46 -12.87 21.55
N VAL A 353 53.58 -11.89 21.29
CA VAL A 353 53.95 -10.66 20.59
C VAL A 353 53.32 -9.50 21.36
N ALA A 354 54.05 -8.40 21.50
CA ALA A 354 53.68 -7.21 22.27
C ALA A 354 53.89 -5.95 21.43
N THR A 355 52.99 -4.98 21.58
CA THR A 355 53.10 -3.52 21.29
C THR A 355 51.70 -2.93 21.57
N GLU A 356 51.44 -1.75 22.14
CA GLU A 356 52.21 -0.69 22.79
C GLU A 356 51.16 0.32 23.36
N ASP A 357 51.33 0.75 24.61
CA ASP A 357 50.66 1.90 25.25
C ASP A 357 51.30 3.22 24.75
N VAL A 358 50.76 4.45 24.79
CA VAL A 358 49.65 5.17 25.49
C VAL A 358 49.31 6.43 24.60
N PRO A 359 48.57 7.52 24.99
CA PRO A 359 47.62 7.76 26.08
C PRO A 359 46.29 8.49 25.71
N SER A 360 45.39 8.55 26.70
CA SER A 360 44.24 9.46 26.80
C SER A 360 44.60 10.93 27.07
N VAL A 361 43.80 11.88 26.57
CA VAL A 361 43.63 13.22 27.20
C VAL A 361 42.17 13.72 27.07
N SER A 362 41.55 13.96 28.22
CA SER A 362 40.48 14.97 28.43
C SER A 362 41.07 15.97 29.45
N PRO A 363 40.73 17.28 29.44
CA PRO A 363 39.43 17.72 29.99
C PRO A 363 38.87 19.04 29.41
N ALA A 364 37.60 19.36 29.74
CA ALA A 364 37.21 20.62 30.42
C ALA A 364 35.67 20.77 30.51
N GLU A 365 35.17 21.09 31.70
CA GLU A 365 33.79 21.53 31.96
C GLU A 365 33.72 23.06 32.04
N SER A 366 32.61 23.66 31.60
CA SER A 366 31.97 24.86 32.20
C SER A 366 30.65 25.15 31.45
N SER A 367 29.48 24.74 31.95
CA SER A 367 28.65 25.48 32.92
C SER A 367 27.89 26.71 32.36
N THR A 368 26.55 26.61 32.39
CA THR A 368 25.58 27.69 32.68
C THR A 368 25.54 28.96 31.81
N ASN A 369 24.40 29.22 31.15
CA ASN A 369 23.34 30.01 31.81
C ASN A 369 21.96 29.94 31.13
N LYS A 370 20.93 30.27 31.92
CA LYS A 370 19.52 30.41 31.53
C LYS A 370 19.22 31.83 31.02
N GLU A 371 18.05 31.92 30.39
CA GLU A 371 17.06 33.04 30.33
C GLU A 371 16.75 33.47 28.88
N LYS A 372 15.56 33.27 28.30
CA LYS A 372 14.14 33.51 28.71
C LYS A 372 13.64 34.91 28.33
N SER A 373 13.08 35.03 27.13
CA SER A 373 11.97 35.94 26.78
C SER A 373 11.45 35.55 25.39
N THR A 374 10.23 35.04 25.16
CA THR A 374 8.91 35.69 25.18
C THR A 374 8.82 37.05 24.46
N SER A 375 8.32 37.09 23.22
CA SER A 375 6.91 37.46 22.96
C SER A 375 6.58 37.76 21.48
N LYS A 376 5.34 37.41 21.12
CA LYS A 376 4.40 38.03 20.15
C LYS A 376 4.89 38.66 18.83
N ALA A 377 4.26 38.19 17.75
CA ALA A 377 4.04 38.88 16.47
C ALA A 377 3.21 40.19 16.65
N PRO A 378 3.06 41.02 15.60
CA PRO A 378 2.01 40.72 14.61
C PRO A 378 2.38 41.01 13.14
N GLU A 379 1.44 40.66 12.26
CA GLU A 379 1.44 40.82 10.81
C GLU A 379 1.38 42.30 10.36
N THR A 380 1.83 42.57 9.13
CA THR A 380 1.29 43.65 8.29
C THR A 380 1.26 43.22 6.82
N GLU A 381 0.11 43.42 6.17
CA GLU A 381 -0.05 43.30 4.71
C GLU A 381 0.50 44.56 4.01
N SER A 382 0.94 44.46 2.74
CA SER A 382 0.37 45.24 1.61
C SER A 382 1.20 45.25 0.30
N THR A 383 0.48 45.07 -0.83
CA THR A 383 0.65 45.73 -2.16
C THR A 383 1.93 45.61 -3.02
N SER A 384 1.85 44.73 -4.03
CA SER A 384 1.93 44.99 -5.50
C SER A 384 2.85 46.07 -6.15
N SER A 385 3.71 45.63 -7.09
CA SER A 385 4.02 46.22 -8.44
C SER A 385 5.11 45.33 -9.10
N GLN A 386 5.10 44.82 -10.35
CA GLN A 386 4.83 45.25 -11.75
C GLN A 386 6.06 45.71 -12.58
N SER A 387 6.21 45.10 -13.79
CA SER A 387 7.18 45.36 -14.89
C SER A 387 8.66 44.96 -14.63
N SER A 388 9.52 44.59 -15.60
CA SER A 388 9.54 44.58 -17.09
C SER A 388 10.47 43.42 -17.57
N ALA A 389 10.21 42.62 -18.63
CA ALA A 389 10.25 42.83 -20.10
C ALA A 389 11.65 42.82 -20.78
N ALA A 390 12.01 41.68 -21.41
CA ALA A 390 12.76 41.35 -22.67
C ALA A 390 13.95 42.24 -23.20
N PRO A 391 14.92 41.71 -24.00
CA PRO A 391 14.71 41.26 -25.41
C PRO A 391 15.44 39.94 -25.83
N ILE A 392 14.86 39.11 -26.72
CA ILE A 392 15.08 38.96 -28.18
C ILE A 392 16.50 38.51 -28.63
N ILE A 393 16.56 37.34 -29.28
CA ILE A 393 17.45 37.04 -30.43
C ILE A 393 16.62 36.25 -31.46
N GLU A 394 16.59 36.71 -32.72
CA GLU A 394 16.04 36.02 -33.90
C GLU A 394 17.16 35.34 -34.72
N THR A 395 16.81 34.81 -35.90
CA THR A 395 17.60 34.04 -36.91
C THR A 395 17.60 32.52 -36.70
N GLU A 396 17.43 31.68 -37.74
CA GLU A 396 17.33 31.96 -39.18
C GLU A 396 16.42 30.95 -39.92
N VAL A 397 15.97 31.33 -41.12
CA VAL A 397 15.14 30.51 -42.02
C VAL A 397 16.00 29.97 -43.16
N GLU A 398 15.97 28.66 -43.40
CA GLU A 398 16.38 28.09 -44.70
C GLU A 398 15.25 27.25 -45.31
N GLU A 399 14.59 27.81 -46.32
CA GLU A 399 13.91 27.02 -47.35
C GLU A 399 14.89 26.80 -48.52
N ARG A 400 15.04 25.56 -49.01
CA ARG A 400 15.42 25.32 -50.42
C ARG A 400 14.94 23.99 -51.00
N SER A 401 13.85 24.09 -51.74
CA SER A 401 13.65 23.53 -53.09
C SER A 401 14.15 22.11 -53.44
N THR A 402 13.17 21.22 -53.64
CA THR A 402 13.02 20.34 -54.83
C THR A 402 14.21 19.56 -55.39
N SER A 403 14.08 18.24 -55.42
CA SER A 403 14.29 17.46 -56.66
C SER A 403 13.51 16.15 -56.64
N VAL A 404 12.66 15.95 -57.65
CA VAL A 404 12.09 14.64 -58.01
C VAL A 404 13.15 13.90 -58.82
N ASP A 405 13.39 12.62 -58.54
CA ASP A 405 13.92 11.73 -59.57
C ASP A 405 13.53 10.27 -59.37
N ASN A 406 13.24 9.60 -60.49
CA ASN A 406 12.84 8.19 -60.54
C ASN A 406 14.04 7.25 -60.38
N LYS A 407 13.83 6.06 -59.78
CA LYS A 407 14.28 4.79 -60.39
C LYS A 407 13.74 3.53 -59.70
N LEU A 408 13.15 2.68 -60.56
CA LEU A 408 12.94 1.23 -60.46
C LEU A 408 12.00 0.72 -59.35
#